data_AF-A0A7V9RAV6-F1
#
_entry.id   AF-A0A7V9RAV6-F1
#
_cell.length_a   1.000
_cell.length_b   1.000
_cell.length_c   1.000
_cell.angle_alpha   90.00
_cell.angle_beta   90.00
_cell.angle_gamma   90.00
#
_symmetry.space_group_name_H-M   'P 1'
#
loop_
_entity.id
_entity.type
_entity.pdbx_description
1 polymer ?
#
loop_
_entity_poly.entity_id
_entity_poly.type
_entity_poly.pdbx_seq_one_letter_code
_entity_poly.pdbx_strand_id
1 'polypeptide(L)'
;MIRKLAVSAALALAFVPSAIASPAPTSADRARAVNDCQVLRPAMNTALGAGTFGRAFGTAQRARMDAFRNCVARLARAEHQNRHQAVAECDESTAASTSASAFGQCVAATMRAKSRADRRANMNAARTCKAERADTAFASAHDGKTFAEFYGTSANDRNAYGKCVSAHAKAQNDA
;
A
#
# COMPACT_ATOMS: atom_id res chain seq x y z
N MET A 1 -32.10 -35.13 27.19
CA MET A 1 -31.90 -35.13 28.66
C MET A 1 -31.09 -33.89 29.03
N ILE A 2 -31.41 -33.31 30.18
CA ILE A 2 -31.20 -31.91 30.60
C ILE A 2 -29.88 -31.72 31.37
N ARG A 3 -29.21 -30.59 31.09
CA ARG A 3 -28.33 -29.70 31.92
C ARG A 3 -27.27 -30.30 32.86
N LYS A 4 -26.09 -29.68 32.83
CA LYS A 4 -25.62 -28.82 33.94
C LYS A 4 -24.66 -27.73 33.45
N LEU A 5 -25.05 -26.50 33.75
CA LEU A 5 -24.29 -25.26 33.64
C LEU A 5 -23.23 -25.22 34.74
N ALA A 6 -22.02 -24.75 34.42
CA ALA A 6 -21.13 -24.14 35.38
C ALA A 6 -20.57 -22.85 34.77
N VAL A 7 -21.08 -21.75 35.29
CA VAL A 7 -20.59 -20.38 35.10
C VAL A 7 -19.22 -20.29 35.76
N SER A 8 -18.24 -19.68 35.08
CA SER A 8 -17.08 -19.09 35.74
C SER A 8 -16.70 -17.83 34.96
N ALA A 9 -17.11 -16.69 35.52
CA ALA A 9 -16.71 -15.37 35.09
C ALA A 9 -15.21 -15.17 35.36
N ALA A 10 -14.48 -14.68 34.36
CA ALA A 10 -13.19 -14.04 34.59
C ALA A 10 -12.93 -12.97 33.53
N LEU A 11 -13.15 -11.72 33.95
CA LEU A 11 -12.43 -10.51 33.56
C LEU A 11 -12.30 -10.20 32.05
N ALA A 12 -13.27 -9.46 31.53
CA ALA A 12 -13.04 -8.60 30.36
C ALA A 12 -12.05 -7.48 30.75
N LEU A 13 -10.76 -7.71 30.54
CA LEU A 13 -9.79 -6.63 30.39
C LEU A 13 -10.11 -5.97 29.04
N ALA A 14 -10.94 -4.92 29.09
CA ALA A 14 -11.02 -3.95 28.02
C ALA A 14 -9.66 -3.26 27.91
N PHE A 15 -8.74 -3.85 27.16
CA PHE A 15 -7.55 -3.17 26.68
C PHE A 15 -8.07 -2.08 25.74
N VAL A 16 -8.24 -0.87 26.26
CA VAL A 16 -8.46 0.31 25.42
C VAL A 16 -7.16 0.44 24.64
N PRO A 17 -7.13 0.23 23.31
CA PRO A 17 -5.94 0.57 22.55
C PRO A 17 -5.85 2.09 22.62
N SER A 18 -4.98 2.60 23.49
CA SER A 18 -4.59 4.00 23.40
C SER A 18 -4.07 4.19 21.98
N ALA A 19 -4.73 5.05 21.21
CA ALA A 19 -4.31 5.40 19.86
C ALA A 19 -2.97 6.15 19.96
N ILE A 20 -1.88 5.43 20.17
CA ILE A 20 -0.54 5.95 19.97
C ILE A 20 -0.48 6.22 18.47
N ALA A 21 -0.52 7.50 18.09
CA ALA A 21 -0.35 7.90 16.70
C ALA A 21 0.93 7.24 16.20
N SER A 22 0.79 6.27 15.29
CA SER A 22 1.95 5.56 14.75
C SER A 22 2.92 6.60 14.21
N PRO A 23 4.22 6.55 14.61
CA PRO A 23 5.17 7.59 14.26
C PRO A 23 5.22 7.77 12.74
N ALA A 24 5.41 9.00 12.27
CA ALA A 24 5.47 9.29 10.84
C ALA A 24 6.64 8.52 10.16
N PRO A 25 6.60 8.33 8.82
CA PRO A 25 7.71 7.72 8.08
C PRO A 25 9.05 8.42 8.34
N THR A 26 10.06 7.59 8.60
CA THR A 26 11.44 8.03 8.88
C THR A 26 12.15 8.53 7.62
N SER A 27 13.32 9.14 7.76
CA SER A 27 14.18 9.50 6.62
C SER A 27 14.62 8.27 5.82
N ALA A 28 14.88 7.14 6.49
CA ALA A 28 15.23 5.88 5.84
C ALA A 28 14.07 5.33 4.99
N ASP A 29 12.83 5.41 5.49
CA ASP A 29 11.63 5.01 4.74
C ASP A 29 11.47 5.87 3.48
N ARG A 30 11.69 7.17 3.62
CA ARG A 30 11.65 8.10 2.49
C ARG A 30 12.73 7.81 1.46
N ALA A 31 13.95 7.47 1.89
CA ALA A 31 15.04 7.12 0.98
C ALA A 31 14.73 5.84 0.19
N ARG A 32 14.17 4.80 0.82
CA ARG A 32 13.71 3.58 0.13
C ARG A 32 12.59 3.89 -0.85
N ALA A 33 11.60 4.65 -0.42
CA ALA A 33 10.51 5.10 -1.27
C ALA A 33 11.00 5.91 -2.49
N VAL A 34 12.04 6.76 -2.34
CA VAL A 34 12.67 7.46 -3.47
C VAL A 34 13.24 6.48 -4.47
N ASN A 35 14.01 5.49 -4.02
CA ASN A 35 14.58 4.45 -4.91
C ASN A 35 13.48 3.66 -5.62
N ASP A 36 12.42 3.29 -4.91
CA ASP A 36 11.30 2.57 -5.50
C ASP A 36 10.55 3.40 -6.54
N CYS A 37 10.33 4.69 -6.27
CA CYS A 37 9.71 5.61 -7.22
C CYS A 37 10.61 5.89 -8.44
N GLN A 38 11.94 5.87 -8.29
CA GLN A 38 12.89 5.96 -9.40
C GLN A 38 12.80 4.73 -10.32
N VAL A 39 12.52 3.55 -9.78
CA VAL A 39 12.30 2.31 -10.55
C VAL A 39 10.92 2.29 -11.20
N LEU A 40 9.86 2.65 -10.45
CA LEU A 40 8.49 2.61 -10.92
C LEU A 40 8.23 3.56 -12.09
N ARG A 41 8.81 4.77 -12.04
CA ARG A 41 8.54 5.80 -13.05
C ARG A 41 8.85 5.37 -14.48
N PRO A 42 10.07 4.91 -14.84
CA PRO A 42 10.34 4.40 -16.17
C PRO A 42 9.58 3.11 -16.45
N ALA A 43 9.48 2.18 -15.49
CA ALA A 43 8.80 0.90 -15.69
C ALA A 43 7.32 1.06 -16.10
N MET A 44 6.58 1.92 -15.39
CA MET A 44 5.17 2.21 -15.70
C MET A 44 5.03 2.91 -17.04
N ASN A 45 5.87 3.91 -17.32
CA ASN A 45 5.77 4.69 -18.55
C ASN A 45 6.12 3.84 -19.78
N THR A 46 7.09 2.94 -19.68
CA THR A 46 7.47 2.03 -20.76
C THR A 46 6.42 0.93 -20.97
N ALA A 47 6.00 0.25 -19.90
CA ALA A 47 5.10 -0.90 -20.03
C ALA A 47 3.63 -0.51 -20.30
N LEU A 48 3.19 0.64 -19.78
CA LEU A 48 1.78 1.04 -19.81
C LEU A 48 1.54 2.32 -20.63
N GLY A 49 2.60 2.96 -21.13
CA GLY A 49 2.54 4.14 -21.98
C GLY A 49 2.87 5.44 -21.24
N ALA A 50 3.29 6.44 -22.01
CA ALA A 50 3.75 7.72 -21.49
C ALA A 50 2.72 8.39 -20.56
N GLY A 51 3.22 8.99 -19.47
CA GLY A 51 2.41 9.68 -18.48
C GLY A 51 1.62 8.78 -17.52
N THR A 52 1.77 7.45 -17.60
CA THR A 52 1.06 6.53 -16.69
C THR A 52 1.48 6.72 -15.25
N PHE A 53 2.78 6.91 -14.99
CA PHE A 53 3.25 7.25 -13.65
C PHE A 53 2.63 8.55 -13.14
N GLY A 54 2.54 9.58 -13.99
CA GLY A 54 1.94 10.87 -13.66
C GLY A 54 0.45 10.75 -13.32
N ARG A 55 -0.30 9.89 -14.02
CA ARG A 55 -1.71 9.62 -13.71
C ARG A 55 -1.89 8.80 -12.44
N ALA A 56 -0.97 7.86 -12.16
CA ALA A 56 -1.03 6.99 -11.00
C ALA A 56 -0.76 7.72 -9.68
N PHE A 57 0.18 8.68 -9.69
CA PHE A 57 0.61 9.35 -8.47
C PHE A 57 0.34 10.86 -8.45
N GLY A 58 0.02 11.48 -9.59
CA GLY A 58 -0.25 12.92 -9.68
C GLY A 58 -1.67 13.31 -9.27
N THR A 59 -1.91 14.62 -9.21
CA THR A 59 -3.23 15.23 -9.05
C THR A 59 -3.50 16.20 -10.21
N ALA A 60 -4.78 16.51 -10.43
CA ALA A 60 -5.34 17.20 -11.60
C ALA A 60 -4.56 18.43 -12.15
N GLN A 61 -4.05 19.31 -11.28
CA GLN A 61 -3.57 20.64 -11.66
C GLN A 61 -2.05 20.74 -11.87
N ARG A 62 -1.24 19.84 -11.29
CA ARG A 62 0.25 19.87 -11.34
C ARG A 62 0.86 18.48 -11.54
N ALA A 63 0.18 17.64 -12.31
CA ALA A 63 0.38 16.19 -12.39
C ALA A 63 1.82 15.69 -12.63
N ARG A 64 2.71 16.47 -13.27
CA ARG A 64 4.12 16.05 -13.47
C ARG A 64 5.02 16.28 -12.25
N MET A 65 4.88 17.41 -11.54
CA MET A 65 5.79 17.76 -10.45
C MET A 65 5.39 17.09 -9.13
N ASP A 66 4.09 16.92 -8.91
CA ASP A 66 3.59 16.34 -7.66
C ASP A 66 3.59 14.80 -7.68
N ALA A 67 3.60 14.16 -8.85
CA ALA A 67 3.52 12.70 -8.94
C ALA A 67 4.68 12.00 -8.23
N PHE A 68 5.91 12.48 -8.40
CA PHE A 68 7.06 11.86 -7.73
C PHE A 68 6.98 12.09 -6.21
N ARG A 69 6.65 13.30 -5.77
CA ARG A 69 6.45 13.63 -4.36
C ARG A 69 5.36 12.75 -3.72
N ASN A 70 4.23 12.57 -4.40
CA ASN A 70 3.13 11.75 -3.92
C ASN A 70 3.45 10.25 -3.95
N CYS A 71 4.21 9.78 -4.95
CA CYS A 71 4.76 8.43 -4.96
C CYS A 71 5.61 8.20 -3.71
N VAL A 72 6.58 9.08 -3.44
CA VAL A 72 7.45 8.98 -2.26
C VAL A 72 6.62 9.05 -0.97
N ALA A 73 5.64 9.95 -0.89
CA ALA A 73 4.79 10.06 0.30
C ALA A 73 3.91 8.82 0.53
N ARG A 74 3.47 8.14 -0.53
CA ARG A 74 2.69 6.89 -0.43
C ARG A 74 3.60 5.72 -0.05
N LEU A 75 4.69 5.51 -0.80
CA LEU A 75 5.59 4.38 -0.55
C LEU A 75 6.36 4.54 0.76
N ALA A 76 6.64 5.76 1.24
CA ALA A 76 7.26 5.93 2.56
C ALA A 76 6.35 5.43 3.69
N ARG A 77 5.02 5.51 3.53
CA ARG A 77 4.08 4.92 4.49
C ARG A 77 4.06 3.39 4.39
N ALA A 78 4.12 2.85 3.19
CA ALA A 78 4.25 1.40 2.96
C ALA A 78 5.56 0.88 3.57
N GLU A 79 6.71 1.50 3.27
CA GLU A 79 8.01 1.17 3.85
C GLU A 79 8.02 1.27 5.37
N HIS A 80 7.33 2.26 5.93
CA HIS A 80 7.17 2.36 7.37
C HIS A 80 6.43 1.15 7.96
N GLN A 81 5.33 0.72 7.33
CA GLN A 81 4.57 -0.47 7.73
C GLN A 81 5.39 -1.75 7.52
N ASN A 82 6.07 -1.87 6.38
CA ASN A 82 6.95 -2.99 6.05
C ASN A 82 8.02 -3.18 7.11
N ARG A 83 8.56 -2.09 7.66
CA ARG A 83 9.60 -2.17 8.70
C ARG A 83 9.05 -2.73 9.99
N HIS A 84 7.86 -2.31 10.41
CA HIS A 84 7.22 -2.85 11.60
C HIS A 84 6.87 -4.32 11.43
N GLN A 85 6.33 -4.70 10.28
CA GLN A 85 6.06 -6.11 9.95
C GLN A 85 7.34 -6.94 9.86
N ALA A 86 8.40 -6.40 9.26
CA ALA A 86 9.68 -7.09 9.15
C ALA A 86 10.33 -7.30 10.52
N VAL A 87 10.23 -6.32 11.43
CA VAL A 87 10.68 -6.48 12.82
C VAL A 87 9.88 -7.58 13.50
N ALA A 88 8.55 -7.54 13.46
CA ALA A 88 7.70 -8.55 14.07
C ALA A 88 7.97 -9.98 13.54
N GLU A 89 8.02 -10.15 12.22
CA GLU A 89 8.34 -11.45 11.58
C GLU A 89 9.74 -11.94 11.95
N CYS A 90 10.71 -11.03 11.99
CA CYS A 90 12.08 -11.39 12.31
C CYS A 90 12.27 -11.67 13.80
N ASP A 91 11.55 -10.99 14.70
CA ASP A 91 11.56 -11.25 16.14
C ASP A 91 11.06 -12.69 16.43
N GLU A 92 10.00 -13.12 15.74
CA GLU A 92 9.49 -14.49 15.84
C GLU A 92 10.50 -15.51 15.26
N SER A 93 11.11 -15.22 14.11
CA SER A 93 12.09 -16.12 13.48
C SER A 93 13.46 -16.17 14.18
N THR A 94 13.82 -15.13 14.94
CA THR A 94 15.12 -14.98 15.62
C THR A 94 15.09 -15.23 17.11
N ALA A 95 13.96 -15.68 17.68
CA ALA A 95 13.93 -16.31 19.00
C ALA A 95 14.91 -17.50 19.10
N ALA A 96 15.43 -18.01 17.97
CA ALA A 96 16.50 -19.01 17.88
C ALA A 96 17.93 -18.46 17.67
N SER A 97 18.16 -17.15 17.50
CA SER A 97 19.50 -16.56 17.27
C SER A 97 19.73 -15.24 18.02
N THR A 98 20.55 -15.28 19.07
CA THR A 98 20.91 -14.13 19.94
C THR A 98 21.83 -13.09 19.30
N SER A 99 22.13 -13.15 18.00
CA SER A 99 23.03 -12.19 17.36
C SER A 99 22.28 -11.02 16.71
N ALA A 100 22.54 -9.80 17.18
CA ALA A 100 21.99 -8.57 16.60
C ALA A 100 22.28 -8.43 15.09
N SER A 101 23.38 -9.03 14.61
CA SER A 101 23.73 -9.10 13.20
C SER A 101 22.78 -9.98 12.38
N ALA A 102 22.35 -11.14 12.89
CA ALA A 102 21.42 -12.02 12.16
C ALA A 102 20.02 -11.40 12.09
N PHE A 103 19.55 -10.81 13.20
CA PHE A 103 18.29 -10.07 13.22
C PHE A 103 18.30 -8.92 12.21
N GLY A 104 19.35 -8.09 12.21
CA GLY A 104 19.48 -6.98 11.26
C GLY A 104 19.47 -7.45 9.80
N GLN A 105 20.09 -8.60 9.50
CA GLN A 105 20.07 -9.19 8.15
C GLN A 105 18.67 -9.69 7.77
N CYS A 106 17.95 -10.34 8.69
CA CYS A 106 16.56 -10.75 8.49
C CYS A 106 15.69 -9.54 8.13
N VAL A 107 15.68 -8.51 8.99
CA VAL A 107 14.85 -7.31 8.78
C VAL A 107 15.19 -6.66 7.44
N ALA A 108 16.47 -6.54 7.10
CA ALA A 108 16.90 -5.97 5.82
C ALA A 108 16.43 -6.79 4.60
N ALA A 109 16.49 -8.12 4.68
CA ALA A 109 16.04 -9.02 3.61
C ALA A 109 14.52 -8.97 3.44
N THR A 110 13.78 -9.04 4.54
CA THR A 110 12.31 -8.95 4.57
C THR A 110 11.83 -7.61 4.04
N MET A 111 12.45 -6.51 4.47
CA MET A 111 12.17 -5.18 3.93
C MET A 111 12.33 -5.12 2.41
N ARG A 112 13.46 -5.62 1.88
CA ARG A 112 13.69 -5.66 0.43
C ARG A 112 12.64 -6.50 -0.31
N ALA A 113 12.16 -7.59 0.29
CA ALA A 113 11.10 -8.40 -0.28
C ALA A 113 9.77 -7.64 -0.33
N LYS A 114 9.39 -6.97 0.76
CA LYS A 114 8.18 -6.15 0.83
C LYS A 114 8.23 -4.94 -0.12
N SER A 115 9.34 -4.21 -0.20
CA SER A 115 9.50 -3.14 -1.20
C SER A 115 9.37 -3.65 -2.64
N ARG A 116 9.80 -4.89 -2.92
CA ARG A 116 9.60 -5.51 -4.24
C ARG A 116 8.13 -5.85 -4.47
N ALA A 117 7.43 -6.35 -3.46
CA ALA A 117 6.00 -6.61 -3.52
C ALA A 117 5.23 -5.32 -3.77
N ASP A 118 5.51 -4.25 -3.03
CA ASP A 118 4.88 -2.93 -3.21
C ASP A 118 5.03 -2.39 -4.64
N ARG A 119 6.24 -2.51 -5.22
CA ARG A 119 6.45 -2.10 -6.61
C ARG A 119 5.63 -2.94 -7.59
N ARG A 120 5.57 -4.26 -7.38
CA ARG A 120 4.73 -5.15 -8.20
C ARG A 120 3.26 -4.79 -8.05
N ALA A 121 2.80 -4.52 -6.83
CA ALA A 121 1.43 -4.15 -6.53
C ALA A 121 1.02 -2.86 -7.26
N ASN A 122 1.87 -1.83 -7.22
CA ASN A 122 1.62 -0.58 -7.95
C ASN A 122 1.64 -0.78 -9.48
N MET A 123 2.52 -1.62 -10.03
CA MET A 123 2.55 -1.94 -11.45
C MET A 123 1.31 -2.69 -11.91
N ASN A 124 0.91 -3.72 -11.16
CA ASN A 124 -0.26 -4.53 -11.45
C ASN A 124 -1.53 -3.70 -11.33
N ALA A 125 -1.68 -2.94 -10.25
CA ALA A 125 -2.78 -2.01 -10.05
C ALA A 125 -2.89 -1.01 -11.20
N ALA A 126 -1.77 -0.43 -11.65
CA ALA A 126 -1.79 0.47 -12.80
C ALA A 126 -2.19 -0.23 -14.11
N ARG A 127 -1.83 -1.49 -14.29
CA ARG A 127 -2.28 -2.28 -15.45
C ARG A 127 -3.79 -2.54 -15.37
N THR A 128 -4.29 -2.99 -14.23
CA THR A 128 -5.73 -3.22 -13.98
C THR A 128 -6.52 -1.94 -14.22
N CYS A 129 -6.13 -0.83 -13.61
CA CYS A 129 -6.81 0.47 -13.77
C CYS A 129 -6.76 1.02 -15.20
N LYS A 130 -5.74 0.65 -15.98
CA LYS A 130 -5.70 1.00 -17.41
C LYS A 130 -6.73 0.20 -18.20
N ALA A 131 -6.89 -1.09 -17.89
CA ALA A 131 -7.89 -1.95 -18.50
C ALA A 131 -9.31 -1.50 -18.12
N GLU A 132 -9.59 -1.32 -16.82
CA GLU A 132 -10.88 -0.85 -16.31
C GLU A 132 -11.31 0.49 -16.94
N ARG A 133 -10.38 1.44 -17.09
CA ARG A 133 -10.70 2.73 -17.72
C ARG A 133 -11.01 2.61 -19.21
N ALA A 134 -10.52 1.58 -19.88
CA ALA A 134 -10.79 1.32 -21.30
C ALA A 134 -12.02 0.42 -21.52
N ASP A 135 -12.58 -0.15 -20.45
CA ASP A 135 -13.70 -1.06 -20.51
C ASP A 135 -15.01 -0.29 -20.70
N THR A 136 -15.67 -0.51 -21.84
CA THR A 136 -16.97 0.08 -22.16
C THR A 136 -18.12 -0.50 -21.32
N ALA A 137 -17.94 -1.68 -20.74
CA ALA A 137 -18.89 -2.33 -19.85
C ALA A 137 -18.70 -1.95 -18.37
N PHE A 138 -17.68 -1.14 -18.04
CA PHE A 138 -17.38 -0.75 -16.66
C PHE A 138 -18.61 -0.22 -15.93
N ALA A 139 -19.34 0.72 -16.54
CA ALA A 139 -20.52 1.31 -15.90
C ALA A 139 -21.59 0.28 -15.56
N SER A 140 -21.82 -0.71 -16.43
CA SER A 140 -22.77 -1.79 -16.19
C SER A 140 -22.37 -2.69 -15.01
N ALA A 141 -21.08 -2.86 -14.76
CA ALA A 141 -20.54 -3.61 -13.62
C ALA A 141 -20.47 -2.79 -12.32
N HIS A 142 -20.65 -1.46 -12.38
CA HIS A 142 -20.41 -0.52 -11.28
C HIS A 142 -21.61 0.41 -11.05
N ASP A 143 -22.82 -0.14 -10.96
CA ASP A 143 -24.06 0.58 -10.62
C ASP A 143 -24.37 1.78 -11.53
N GLY A 144 -23.99 1.71 -12.80
CA GLY A 144 -24.15 2.78 -13.78
C GLY A 144 -23.11 3.90 -13.68
N LYS A 145 -22.17 3.83 -12.73
CA LYS A 145 -21.13 4.85 -12.55
C LYS A 145 -20.01 4.68 -13.58
N THR A 146 -19.62 5.77 -14.21
CA THR A 146 -18.40 5.80 -15.02
C THR A 146 -17.16 5.53 -14.17
N PHE A 147 -16.04 5.14 -14.81
CA PHE A 147 -14.75 4.98 -14.12
C PHE A 147 -14.35 6.22 -13.30
N ALA A 148 -14.66 7.41 -13.83
CA ALA A 148 -14.36 8.67 -13.15
C ALA A 148 -15.21 8.83 -11.88
N GLU A 149 -16.52 8.58 -11.96
CA GLU A 149 -17.43 8.69 -10.81
C GLU A 149 -17.20 7.60 -9.76
N PHE A 150 -16.79 6.40 -10.19
CA PHE A 150 -16.57 5.28 -9.27
C PHE A 150 -15.31 5.48 -8.41
N TYR A 151 -14.20 5.91 -9.02
CA TYR A 151 -12.93 6.10 -8.29
C TYR A 151 -12.62 7.55 -7.90
N GLY A 152 -13.23 8.51 -8.58
CA GLY A 152 -13.04 9.93 -8.35
C GLY A 152 -13.62 10.37 -7.02
N THR A 153 -12.96 11.33 -6.40
CA THR A 153 -13.42 11.92 -5.12
C THR A 153 -13.24 13.44 -5.11
N SER A 154 -13.01 14.04 -6.28
CA SER A 154 -12.71 15.46 -6.42
C SER A 154 -13.79 16.12 -7.26
N ALA A 155 -13.97 17.44 -7.17
CA ALA A 155 -15.02 18.16 -7.91
C ALA A 155 -15.08 17.87 -9.42
N ASN A 156 -13.99 17.37 -10.03
CA ASN A 156 -13.92 17.01 -11.45
C ASN A 156 -13.40 15.57 -11.70
N ASP A 157 -13.36 14.72 -10.66
CA ASP A 157 -12.91 13.30 -10.72
C ASP A 157 -11.56 13.02 -11.38
N ARG A 158 -10.71 14.04 -11.48
CA ARG A 158 -9.40 13.99 -12.13
C ARG A 158 -8.39 13.11 -11.39
N ASN A 159 -8.69 12.73 -10.14
CA ASN A 159 -7.88 11.83 -9.33
C ASN A 159 -8.29 10.35 -9.45
N ALA A 160 -9.32 10.02 -10.23
CA ALA A 160 -9.88 8.67 -10.33
C ALA A 160 -8.82 7.60 -10.64
N TYR A 161 -7.96 7.82 -11.62
CA TYR A 161 -6.93 6.83 -11.97
C TYR A 161 -5.94 6.57 -10.80
N GLY A 162 -5.45 7.64 -10.15
CA GLY A 162 -4.54 7.49 -9.03
C GLY A 162 -5.19 6.88 -7.78
N LYS A 163 -6.52 7.03 -7.64
CA LYS A 163 -7.34 6.39 -6.61
C LYS A 163 -7.55 4.91 -6.90
N CYS A 164 -7.90 4.55 -8.14
CA CYS A 164 -7.95 3.17 -8.60
C CYS A 164 -6.64 2.43 -8.31
N VAL A 165 -5.50 3.02 -8.72
CA VAL A 165 -4.19 2.38 -8.49
C VAL A 165 -3.92 2.20 -6.99
N SER A 166 -4.27 3.20 -6.17
CA SER A 166 -4.11 3.11 -4.72
C SER A 166 -4.97 2.01 -4.09
N ALA A 167 -6.21 1.84 -4.56
CA ALA A 167 -7.15 0.85 -4.04
C ALA A 167 -6.67 -0.56 -4.37
N HIS A 168 -6.35 -0.81 -5.65
CA HIS A 168 -5.86 -2.12 -6.10
C HIS A 168 -4.49 -2.48 -5.50
N ALA A 169 -3.56 -1.53 -5.39
CA ALA A 169 -2.27 -1.80 -4.77
C ALA A 169 -2.42 -2.14 -3.28
N LYS A 170 -3.32 -1.47 -2.57
CA LYS A 170 -3.63 -1.80 -1.18
C LYS A 170 -4.23 -3.20 -1.06
N ALA A 171 -5.23 -3.53 -1.89
CA ALA A 171 -5.85 -4.85 -1.88
C ALA A 171 -4.84 -5.98 -2.14
N GLN A 172 -3.84 -5.76 -3.01
CA GLN A 172 -2.79 -6.75 -3.27
C GLN A 172 -1.77 -6.91 -2.15
N ASN A 173 -1.57 -5.89 -1.32
CA ASN A 173 -0.69 -5.95 -0.16
C ASN A 173 -1.40 -6.49 1.10
N ASP A 174 -2.73 -6.45 1.12
CA ASP A 174 -3.58 -6.95 2.22
C ASP A 174 -4.07 -8.41 1.98
N ALA A 175 -3.83 -8.97 0.79
CA ALA A 175 -4.23 -10.33 0.37
C ALA A 175 -3.15 -11.38 0.67
#